data_AF-A0A8T7EAN5-F1
#
_entry.id   AF-A0A8T7EAN5-F1
#
_cell.length_a   1.000
_cell.length_b   1.000
_cell.length_c   1.000
_cell.angle_alpha   90.00
_cell.angle_beta   90.00
_cell.angle_gamma   90.00
#
_symmetry.space_group_name_H-M   'P 1'
#
loop_
_entity.id
_entity.type
_entity.pdbx_description
1 polymer ?
#
loop_
_entity_poly.entity_id
_entity_poly.type
_entity_poly.pdbx_seq_one_letter_code
_entity_poly.pdbx_strand_id
1 'polypeptide(L)'
;MEQWEYLTRFIEADARQTAVSEYVSDLEVENMPIYSPEAMMPELNRLGAKGWELVHMQPVHIGNNYDVLMHEGGGTRRWTNKYFCVFKRRI
;
A
#
# COMPACT_ATOMS: atom_id res chain seq x y z
N MET A 1 -30.01 4.78 -9.27
CA MET A 1 -28.75 4.34 -9.92
C MET A 1 -27.70 4.23 -8.84
N GLU A 2 -26.90 3.17 -8.82
CA GLU A 2 -25.79 3.07 -7.87
C GLU A 2 -24.73 4.15 -8.19
N GLN A 3 -24.25 4.85 -7.16
CA GLN A 3 -23.16 5.82 -7.26
C GLN A 3 -21.93 5.31 -6.50
N TRP A 4 -20.75 5.67 -6.99
CA TRP A 4 -19.48 5.20 -6.45
C TRP A 4 -18.54 6.38 -6.17
N GLU A 5 -17.88 6.32 -5.02
CA GLU A 5 -16.72 7.15 -4.71
C GLU A 5 -15.45 6.34 -4.94
N TYR A 6 -14.39 6.98 -5.45
CA TYR A 6 -13.09 6.37 -5.64
C TYR A 6 -12.02 7.06 -4.80
N LEU A 7 -11.08 6.28 -4.27
CA LEU A 7 -9.92 6.76 -3.53
C LEU A 7 -8.66 6.11 -4.12
N THR A 8 -7.64 6.91 -4.40
CA THR A 8 -6.32 6.45 -4.83
C THR A 8 -5.28 6.79 -3.77
N ARG A 9 -4.40 5.84 -3.46
CA ARG A 9 -3.31 6.04 -2.50
C ARG A 9 -2.06 5.27 -2.89
N PHE A 10 -0.92 5.82 -2.51
CA PHE A 10 0.29 5.03 -2.39
C PHE A 10 0.35 4.44 -0.99
N ILE A 11 0.57 3.14 -0.91
CA ILE A 11 0.76 2.41 0.34
C ILE A 11 2.14 1.77 0.30
N GLU A 12 2.87 1.89 1.40
CA GLU A 12 4.24 1.39 1.52
C GLU A 12 4.26 0.20 2.49
N ALA A 13 4.78 -0.93 2.02
CA ALA A 13 5.10 -2.09 2.83
C ALA A 13 6.41 -1.80 3.59
N ASP A 14 6.30 -1.20 4.78
CA ASP A 14 7.43 -0.94 5.66
C ASP A 14 7.06 -1.23 7.11
N ALA A 15 7.64 -2.30 7.65
CA ALA A 15 7.37 -2.78 9.01
C ALA A 15 7.84 -1.79 10.11
N ARG A 16 8.65 -0.78 9.77
CA ARG A 16 9.08 0.27 10.71
C ARG A 16 8.02 1.34 10.95
N GLN A 17 6.92 1.33 10.18
CA GLN A 17 5.85 2.29 10.39
C GLN A 17 5.16 2.03 11.73
N THR A 18 4.95 3.10 12.51
CA THR A 18 4.35 3.03 13.86
C THR A 18 3.00 2.31 13.90
N ALA A 19 2.20 2.41 12.83
CA ALA A 19 0.92 1.73 12.74
C ALA A 19 1.03 0.20 12.66
N VAL A 20 2.19 -0.37 12.30
CA VAL A 20 2.41 -1.82 12.22
C VAL A 20 2.55 -2.42 13.61
N SER A 21 3.31 -1.76 14.49
CA SER A 21 3.49 -2.19 15.89
C SER A 21 2.20 -2.13 16.72
N GLU A 22 1.17 -1.39 16.29
CA GLU A 22 -0.12 -1.33 16.98
C GLU A 22 -1.09 -2.46 16.59
N TYR A 23 -0.81 -3.16 15.48
CA TYR A 23 -1.74 -4.11 14.86
C TYR A 23 -1.24 -5.55 14.83
N VAL A 24 0.07 -5.73 14.89
CA VAL A 24 0.74 -7.03 14.84
C VAL A 24 1.39 -7.24 16.19
N SER A 25 1.31 -8.45 16.76
CA SER A 25 1.94 -8.72 18.05
C SER A 25 3.46 -8.48 17.96
N ASP A 26 4.08 -8.01 19.04
CA ASP A 26 5.52 -7.68 19.05
C ASP A 26 6.38 -8.84 18.51
N LEU A 27 6.00 -10.10 18.80
CA LEU A 27 6.69 -11.32 18.33
C LEU A 27 6.54 -11.59 16.83
N GLU A 28 5.42 -11.20 16.23
CA GLU A 28 5.19 -11.32 14.78
C GLU A 28 5.88 -10.18 14.02
N VAL A 29 5.96 -8.97 14.61
CA VAL A 29 6.73 -7.84 14.05
C VAL A 29 8.22 -8.13 14.07
N GLU A 30 8.77 -8.67 15.17
CA GLU A 30 10.19 -8.96 15.31
C GLU A 30 10.73 -9.91 14.23
N ASN A 31 9.89 -10.81 13.71
CA ASN A 31 10.28 -11.79 12.70
C ASN A 31 9.85 -11.40 11.27
N MET A 32 9.15 -10.27 11.10
CA MET A 32 8.65 -9.83 9.80
C MET A 32 9.78 -9.23 8.95
N PRO A 33 9.94 -9.63 7.67
CA PRO A 33 10.81 -8.92 6.76
C PRO A 33 10.42 -7.43 6.67
N ILE A 34 11.42 -6.55 6.69
CA ILE A 34 11.18 -5.09 6.73
C ILE A 34 10.25 -4.55 5.64
N TYR A 35 10.22 -5.21 4.47
CA TYR A 35 9.39 -4.83 3.32
C TYR A 35 8.31 -5.87 2.99
N SER A 36 7.85 -6.62 4.00
CA SER A 36 6.81 -7.63 3.83
C SER A 36 5.46 -6.96 3.50
N PRO A 37 4.69 -7.44 2.51
CA PRO A 37 3.38 -6.89 2.19
C PRO A 37 2.39 -6.86 3.37
N GLU A 38 2.56 -7.75 4.35
CA GLU A 38 1.83 -7.81 5.61
C GLU A 38 1.91 -6.49 6.39
N ALA A 39 3.00 -5.74 6.26
CA ALA A 39 3.15 -4.41 6.86
C ALA A 39 2.10 -3.39 6.35
N MET A 40 1.40 -3.66 5.24
CA MET A 40 0.31 -2.80 4.75
C MET A 40 -1.05 -3.11 5.38
N MET A 41 -1.21 -4.24 6.07
CA MET A 41 -2.49 -4.67 6.65
C MET A 41 -3.14 -3.62 7.56
N PRO A 42 -2.42 -2.87 8.42
CA PRO A 42 -3.04 -1.85 9.27
C PRO A 42 -3.79 -0.77 8.47
N GLU A 43 -3.15 -0.22 7.43
CA GLU A 43 -3.77 0.81 6.58
C GLU A 43 -4.92 0.24 5.75
N LEU A 44 -4.76 -0.97 5.20
CA LEU A 44 -5.82 -1.66 4.45
C LEU A 44 -7.04 -1.93 5.32
N ASN A 45 -6.85 -2.43 6.54
CA ASN A 45 -7.91 -2.68 7.51
C ASN A 45 -8.60 -1.37 7.93
N ARG A 46 -7.82 -0.30 8.17
CA ARG A 46 -8.36 1.03 8.48
C ARG A 46 -9.24 1.58 7.36
N LEU A 47 -8.88 1.34 6.10
CA LEU A 47 -9.70 1.72 4.94
C LEU A 47 -10.94 0.83 4.81
N GLY A 48 -10.79 -0.48 4.98
CA GLY A 48 -11.90 -1.44 5.00
C GLY A 48 -12.96 -1.10 6.06
N ALA A 49 -12.53 -0.72 7.26
CA ALA A 49 -13.42 -0.27 8.35
C ALA A 49 -14.23 1.00 8.00
N LYS A 50 -13.80 1.77 7.00
CA LYS A 50 -14.50 2.96 6.47
C LYS A 50 -15.38 2.66 5.26
N GLY A 51 -15.55 1.37 4.93
CA GLY A 51 -16.34 0.90 3.79
C GLY A 51 -15.62 0.95 2.45
N TRP A 52 -14.30 1.17 2.42
CA TRP A 52 -13.52 1.13 1.18
C TRP A 52 -13.17 -0.30 0.79
N GLU A 53 -13.46 -0.66 -0.46
CA GLU A 53 -13.09 -1.93 -1.09
C GLU A 53 -11.88 -1.71 -1.99
N LEU A 54 -10.79 -2.46 -1.79
CA LEU A 54 -9.62 -2.45 -2.67
C LEU A 54 -9.99 -3.11 -4.02
N VAL A 55 -9.75 -2.41 -5.13
CA VAL A 55 -10.09 -2.91 -6.48
C VAL A 55 -8.90 -3.01 -7.42
N HIS A 56 -7.81 -2.31 -7.12
CA HIS A 56 -6.57 -2.40 -7.90
C HIS A 56 -5.38 -2.20 -6.98
N MET A 57 -4.29 -2.92 -7.27
CA MET A 57 -3.01 -2.77 -6.60
C MET A 57 -1.90 -3.12 -7.58
N GLN A 58 -0.90 -2.25 -7.67
CA GLN A 58 0.29 -2.51 -8.50
C GLN A 58 1.55 -1.96 -7.83
N PRO A 59 2.70 -2.67 -7.90
CA PRO A 59 3.97 -2.14 -7.45
C PRO A 59 4.38 -0.96 -8.35
N VAL A 60 4.91 0.11 -7.74
CA VAL A 60 5.33 1.33 -8.45
C VAL A 60 6.63 1.88 -7.91
N HIS A 61 7.35 2.61 -8.75
CA HIS A 61 8.41 3.53 -8.31
C HIS A 61 7.86 4.94 -8.32
N ILE A 62 8.00 5.63 -7.19
CA ILE A 62 7.46 6.97 -6.97
C ILE A 62 8.62 7.95 -6.93
N GLY A 63 8.57 8.97 -7.78
CA GLY A 63 9.48 10.11 -7.77
C GLY A 63 9.15 11.10 -6.65
N ASN A 64 10.00 12.11 -6.48
CA ASN A 64 9.83 13.12 -5.43
C ASN A 64 8.56 13.96 -5.59
N ASN A 65 7.97 13.99 -6.79
CA ASN A 65 6.74 14.72 -7.08
C ASN A 65 5.50 13.81 -7.13
N TYR A 66 5.56 12.61 -6.54
CA TYR A 66 4.51 11.59 -6.64
C TYR A 66 4.25 11.07 -8.07
N ASP A 67 5.16 11.37 -9.00
CA ASP A 67 5.17 10.82 -10.34
C ASP A 67 5.53 9.33 -10.33
N VAL A 68 4.91 8.54 -11.22
CA VAL A 68 5.16 7.10 -11.33
C VAL A 68 6.14 6.85 -12.46
N LEU A 69 7.27 6.21 -12.15
CA LEU A 69 8.24 5.82 -13.16
C LEU A 69 7.70 4.64 -13.97
N MET A 70 7.40 4.88 -15.25
CA MET A 70 6.78 3.88 -16.12
C MET A 70 7.78 2.83 -16.61
N HIS A 71 8.99 3.21 -17.05
CA HIS A 71 10.06 2.32 -17.51
C HIS A 71 11.42 2.98 -17.29
N GLU A 72 12.42 2.23 -16.81
CA GLU A 72 13.81 2.64 -16.99
C GLU A 72 14.27 2.25 -18.39
N GLY A 73 14.58 3.23 -19.24
CA GLY A 73 15.35 2.99 -20.45
C GLY A 73 16.77 2.53 -20.09
N GLY A 74 16.96 1.23 -19.85
CA GLY A 74 18.29 0.66 -19.60
C GLY A 74 18.33 -0.41 -18.50
N GLY A 75 17.85 -1.62 -18.81
CA GLY A 75 18.28 -2.91 -18.25
C GLY A 75 18.28 -3.17 -16.74
N THR A 76 18.04 -2.17 -15.89
CA THR A 76 18.25 -2.26 -14.45
C THR A 76 16.97 -2.73 -13.77
N ARG A 77 17.06 -3.82 -13.00
CA ARG A 77 15.95 -4.29 -12.17
C ARG A 77 15.88 -3.42 -10.92
N ARG A 78 14.71 -2.86 -10.62
CA ARG A 78 14.46 -2.14 -9.38
C ARG A 78 13.52 -2.93 -8.48
N TRP A 79 13.81 -2.88 -7.17
CA TRP A 79 12.93 -3.38 -6.13
C TRP A 79 12.13 -2.22 -5.55
N THR A 80 10.84 -2.42 -5.33
CA THR A 80 9.98 -1.45 -4.65
C THR A 80 9.15 -2.16 -3.58
N ASN A 81 8.92 -1.45 -2.49
CA ASN A 81 7.97 -1.80 -1.44
C ASN A 81 6.74 -0.87 -1.48
N LYS A 82 6.60 -0.05 -2.53
CA LYS A 82 5.52 0.93 -2.70
C LYS A 82 4.51 0.46 -3.73
N TYR A 83 3.24 0.63 -3.41
CA TYR A 83 2.13 0.16 -4.21
C TYR A 83 1.15 1.30 -4.48
N PHE A 84 0.69 1.40 -5.73
CA PHE A 84 -0.45 2.23 -6.09
C PHE A 84 -1.72 1.40 -5.91
N CYS A 85 -2.59 1.84 -5.00
CA CYS A 85 -3.82 1.18 -4.66
C CYS A 85 -5.03 2.06 -5.03
N VAL A 86 -6.04 1.44 -5.62
CA VAL A 86 -7.34 2.06 -5.93
C VAL A 86 -8.41 1.37 -5.12
N PHE A 87 -9.25 2.18 -4.50
CA PHE A 87 -10.39 1.75 -3.71
C PHE A 87 -11.68 2.35 -4.26
N LYS A 88 -12.80 1.67 -4.03
CA LYS A 88 -14.15 2.17 -4.30
C LYS A 88 -15.04 1.99 -3.07
N ARG A 89 -16.09 2.79 -2.95
CA ARG A 89 -17.22 2.54 -2.03
C ARG A 89 -18.52 3.08 -2.61
N ARG A 90 -19.65 2.53 -2.18
CA ARG A 90 -20.98 3.03 -2.58
C ARG A 90 -21.28 4.34 -1.85
N ILE A 91 -21.94 5.27 -2.55
CA ILE A 91 -22.55 6.48 -1.98
C ILE A 91 -24.07 6.30 -1.93
#